data_AF-A0A836W971-F1
#
_entry.id   AF-A0A836W971-F1
#
_cell.length_a   1.000
_cell.length_b   1.000
_cell.length_c   1.000
_cell.angle_alpha   90.00
_cell.angle_beta   90.00
_cell.angle_gamma   90.00
#
_symmetry.space_group_name_H-M   'P 1'
#
loop_
_entity.id
_entity.type
_entity.pdbx_description
1 polymer ?
#
loop_
_entity_poly.entity_id
_entity_poly.type
_entity_poly.pdbx_seq_one_letter_code
_entity_poly.pdbx_strand_id
1 'polypeptide(L)' 'MIYALEERIGDPNLFCGRKQTMGLLMNWANAIPEKIAKSRVLLGRRKCGKTAIMQRLFNILWNQNGQIVPFYF' A
#
# COMPACT_ATOMS: atom_id res chain seq x y z
N MET A 1 -6.83 -13.19 3.08
CA MET A 1 -6.21 -11.89 3.43
C MET A 1 -7.23 -11.12 4.25
N ILE A 2 -6.85 -10.65 5.43
CA ILE A 2 -7.71 -9.83 6.29
C ILE A 2 -7.61 -8.39 5.81
N TYR A 3 -8.74 -7.78 5.45
CA TYR A 3 -8.79 -6.39 4.99
C TYR A 3 -9.04 -5.48 6.19
N ALA A 4 -7.96 -4.98 6.80
CA ALA A 4 -8.05 -4.01 7.89
C ALA A 4 -8.55 -2.64 7.40
N LEU A 5 -8.31 -2.31 6.12
CA LEU A 5 -8.98 -1.21 5.42
C LEU A 5 -9.76 -1.73 4.22
N GLU A 6 -11.01 -1.30 4.09
CA GLU A 6 -11.81 -1.58 2.91
C GLU A 6 -11.22 -0.87 1.67
N GLU A 7 -10.90 -1.67 0.65
CA GLU A 7 -10.34 -1.18 -0.61
C GLU A 7 -11.43 -0.56 -1.48
N ARG A 8 -11.26 0.70 -1.92
CA ARG A 8 -12.25 1.42 -2.76
C ARG A 8 -12.30 0.93 -4.22
N ILE A 9 -11.78 -0.25 -4.51
CA ILE A 9 -11.52 -0.74 -5.88
C ILE A 9 -12.62 -1.69 -6.37
N GLY A 10 -13.69 -1.89 -5.57
CA GLY A 10 -14.64 -2.96 -5.82
C GLY A 10 -13.99 -4.30 -5.49
N ASP A 11 -14.02 -5.27 -6.40
CA ASP A 11 -13.37 -6.57 -6.21
C ASP A 11 -11.82 -6.43 -6.26
N PRO A 12 -11.11 -6.69 -5.15
CA PRO A 12 -9.65 -6.62 -5.10
C PRO A 12 -8.96 -7.53 -6.12
N ASN A 13 -9.59 -8.62 -6.55
CA ASN A 13 -9.03 -9.54 -7.54
C ASN A 13 -8.90 -8.89 -8.93
N LEU A 14 -9.71 -7.87 -9.21
CA LEU A 14 -9.69 -7.15 -10.49
C LEU A 14 -8.62 -6.07 -10.55
N PHE A 15 -7.97 -5.74 -9.43
CA PHE A 15 -6.92 -4.73 -9.40
C PHE A 15 -5.61 -5.27 -9.98
N CYS A 16 -5.43 -5.09 -11.29
CA CYS A 16 -4.29 -5.56 -12.06
C CYS A 16 -3.45 -4.41 -12.66
N GLY A 17 -2.36 -4.74 -13.36
CA GLY A 17 -1.57 -3.77 -14.14
C GLY A 17 -0.63 -2.85 -13.35
N ARG A 18 -0.54 -2.96 -12.01
CA ARG A 18 0.32 -2.10 -11.17
C ARG A 18 1.45 -2.80 -10.43
N LYS A 19 1.91 -3.93 -10.98
CA LYS A 19 2.95 -4.77 -10.37
C LYS A 19 4.23 -3.97 -10.11
N GLN A 20 4.68 -3.15 -11.06
CA GLN A 20 5.89 -2.35 -10.92
C GLN A 20 5.77 -1.30 -9.80
N THR A 21 4.68 -0.54 -9.77
CA THR A 21 4.43 0.46 -8.71
C THR A 21 4.33 -0.20 -7.35
N MET A 22 3.64 -1.34 -7.25
CA MET A 22 3.55 -2.09 -6.00
C MET A 22 4.94 -2.61 -5.56
N GLY A 23 5.76 -3.14 -6.48
CA GLY A 23 7.13 -3.55 -6.17
C GLY A 23 8.00 -2.42 -5.63
N LEU A 24 7.91 -1.23 -6.24
CA LEU A 24 8.62 -0.03 -5.75
C LEU A 24 8.16 0.41 -4.35
N LEU A 25 6.88 0.24 -4.04
CA LEU A 25 6.30 0.53 -2.72
C LEU A 25 6.70 -0.52 -1.68
N MET A 26 6.73 -1.80 -2.04
CA MET A 26 7.20 -2.88 -1.15
C MET A 26 8.68 -2.72 -0.82
N ASN A 27 9.53 -2.43 -1.82
CA ASN A 27 10.95 -2.16 -1.60
C ASN A 27 11.16 -0.95 -0.69
N TRP A 28 10.31 0.08 -0.83
CA TRP A 28 10.32 1.23 0.07
C TRP A 28 9.90 0.85 1.49
N ALA A 29 8.84 0.05 1.65
CA ALA A 29 8.36 -0.39 2.95
C ALA A 29 9.41 -1.25 3.68
N ASN A 30 10.10 -2.14 2.96
CA ASN A 30 11.17 -2.98 3.51
C ASN A 30 12.39 -2.17 3.98
N ALA A 31 12.60 -0.98 3.41
CA ALA A 31 13.66 -0.06 3.80
C ALA A 31 13.30 0.80 5.04
N ILE A 32 12.03 0.79 5.50
CA ILE A 32 11.59 1.58 6.66
C ILE A 32 12.21 1.06 7.97
N PRO A 33 12.19 -0.26 8.29
CA PRO A 33 12.83 -0.80 9.50
C PRO A 33 14.32 -0.45 9.62
N GLU A 34 15.02 -0.43 8.49
CA GLU A 34 16.45 -0.08 8.39
C GLU A 34 16.71 1.44 8.46
N LYS A 35 15.65 2.27 8.54
CA LYS A 35 15.72 3.75 8.59
C LYS A 35 16.43 4.39 7.38
N ILE A 36 16.50 3.70 6.25
CA ILE A 36 17.06 4.21 4.98
C ILE A 36 15.99 4.68 3.99
N ALA A 37 14.72 4.40 4.27
CA ALA A 37 13.60 4.85 3.46
C ALA A 37 13.46 6.38 3.48
N LYS A 38 13.30 6.97 2.28
CA LYS A 38 13.01 8.40 2.10
C LYS A 38 11.51 8.64 1.95
N SER A 39 11.06 9.86 2.27
CA SER A 39 9.70 10.32 1.98
C SER A 39 9.41 10.27 0.47
N ARG A 40 8.24 9.77 0.10
CA ARG A 40 7.81 9.61 -1.31
C ARG A 40 6.43 10.20 -1.52
N VAL A 41 6.17 10.68 -2.74
CA VAL A 41 4.86 11.18 -3.18
C VAL A 41 4.36 10.37 -4.36
N LEU A 42 3.06 10.02 -4.36
CA LEU A 42 2.40 9.35 -5.48
C LEU A 42 1.64 10.37 -6.33
N LEU A 43 2.18 10.69 -7.50
CA LEU A 43 1.60 11.68 -8.42
C LEU A 43 0.79 11.00 -9.54
N GLY A 44 -0.23 11.71 -10.03
CA GLY A 44 -1.04 11.26 -11.17
C GLY A 44 -2.41 11.93 -11.21
N ARG A 45 -3.15 11.75 -12.31
CA ARG A 45 -4.48 12.35 -12.50
C ARG A 45 -5.52 11.82 -11.50
N ARG A 46 -6.62 12.56 -11.31
CA ARG A 46 -7.75 12.11 -10.48
C ARG A 46 -8.32 10.80 -11.03
N LYS A 47 -8.89 9.98 -10.13
CA LYS A 47 -9.46 8.65 -10.43
C LYS A 47 -8.50 7.59 -10.98
N CYS A 48 -7.19 7.84 -10.98
CA CYS A 48 -6.18 6.84 -11.34
C CYS A 48 -5.85 5.85 -10.20
N GLY A 49 -6.77 5.50 -9.29
CA GLY A 49 -6.51 4.46 -8.28
C GLY A 49 -5.27 4.65 -7.40
N LYS A 50 -4.89 5.90 -7.08
CA LYS A 50 -3.74 6.20 -6.20
C LYS A 50 -4.03 5.87 -4.73
N THR A 51 -5.24 6.16 -4.26
CA THR A 51 -5.69 5.78 -2.92
C THR A 51 -5.82 4.27 -2.79
N ALA A 52 -6.43 3.64 -3.81
CA ALA A 52 -6.58 2.21 -3.97
C ALA A 52 -5.28 1.41 -3.78
N ILE A 53 -4.20 1.79 -4.47
CA ILE A 53 -2.92 1.07 -4.33
C ILE A 53 -2.32 1.19 -2.92
N MET A 54 -2.53 2.32 -2.24
CA MET A 54 -2.05 2.53 -0.87
C MET A 54 -2.86 1.74 0.16
N GLN A 55 -4.19 1.67 -0.01
CA GLN A 55 -5.05 0.80 0.81
C GLN A 55 -4.62 -0.66 0.69
N ARG A 56 -4.33 -1.12 -0.53
CA ARG A 56 -3.83 -2.47 -0.75
C ARG A 56 -2.46 -2.72 -0.15
N LEU A 57 -1.52 -1.79 -0.33
CA LEU A 57 -0.20 -1.86 0.31
C LEU A 57 -0.36 -2.01 1.84
N PHE A 58 -1.21 -1.19 2.45
CA PHE A 58 -1.50 -1.27 3.87
C PHE A 58 -2.04 -2.65 4.26
N ASN A 59 -3.02 -3.17 3.54
CA ASN A 59 -3.57 -4.49 3.86
C ASN A 59 -2.52 -5.60 3.71
N ILE A 60 -1.62 -5.52 2.71
CA ILE A 60 -0.51 -6.48 2.56
C ILE A 60 0.39 -6.42 3.80
N LEU A 61 0.86 -5.24 4.16
CA LEU A 61 1.74 -5.04 5.32
C LEU A 61 1.07 -5.46 6.63
N TRP A 62 -0.24 -5.20 6.78
CA TRP A 62 -1.03 -5.63 7.93
C TRP A 62 -1.01 -7.16 8.09
N ASN A 63 -1.26 -7.89 7.01
CA ASN A 63 -1.26 -9.36 7.05
C ASN A 63 0.15 -9.94 7.22
N GLN A 64 1.19 -9.24 6.78
CA GLN A 64 2.58 -9.68 6.91
C GLN A 64 3.13 -9.49 8.33
N ASN A 65 2.88 -8.32 8.93
CA ASN A 65 3.58 -7.93 10.14
C ASN A 65 2.81 -8.27 11.42
N GLY A 66 1.48 -8.43 11.40
CA GLY A 66 0.66 -8.81 12.56
C GLY A 66 0.71 -7.87 13.78
N GLN A 67 1.67 -6.95 13.84
CA GLN A 67 1.96 -6.03 14.93
C GLN A 67 2.09 -4.60 14.37
N ILE A 68 0.97 -3.89 14.53
CA ILE A 68 0.85 -2.44 14.72
C ILE A 68 1.48 -1.57 13.60
N VAL A 69 0.62 -1.16 12.65
CA VAL A 69 0.81 0.10 11.94
C VAL A 69 0.12 1.19 12.80
N PRO A 70 0.87 2.09 13.47
CA PRO A 70 0.25 3.09 14.32
C PRO A 70 -0.57 4.06 13.47
N PHE A 71 -1.90 4.02 13.63
CA PHE A 71 -2.77 5.09 13.19
C PHE A 71 -2.66 6.22 14.20
N TYR A 72 -2.30 7.41 13.73
CA TYR A 72 -2.64 8.65 14.41
C TYR A 72 -4.00 9.10 13.86
N PHE A 73 -5.01 9.12 14.73
CA PHE A 73 -6.31 9.74 14.47
C PHE A 73 -6.23 11.25 14.65
#